data_AF-A0A2J8V659-F1
#
_entry.id   AF-A0A2J8V659-F1
#
_cell.length_a   1.000
_cell.length_b   1.000
_cell.length_c   1.000
_cell.angle_alpha   90.00
_cell.angle_beta   90.00
_cell.angle_gamma   90.00
#
_symmetry.space_group_name_H-M   'P 1'
#
loop_
_entity.id
_entity.type
_entity.pdbx_description
1 polymer ?
#
loop_
_entity_poly.entity_id
_entity_poly.type
_entity_poly.pdbx_seq_one_letter_code
_entity_poly.pdbx_strand_id
1 'polypeptide(L)'
;MWMHVAKVHPKGGEMVGAIRNAAFLAKPSIPQVPNYRLSMTIPDWLQAIQNYMKTLQYNHTGTQFFEIRKMRPLSGLMETAKEMTRESLPIKCLEAVILGIYLTNGQPSIERFPISFKTYFSGNYFHHVVLGIYCNGRYGSLGMSRRAELMDKPLTFRTLSDLIFDFEDSYKKYLHTVKKVKIGLYVPHEPHSFQPIEWKQLVLNVSKMLRADIRKELEKYARDMRMKILKPASAHSPTQVRSRGKSLSPRRRQASPPRRLSQRDKSPALPEKKVADLSTLNEVGYQIRI
;
A
#
# COMPACT_ATOMS: atom_id res chain seq x y z
N MET A 1 17.35 -0.22 13.44
CA MET A 1 17.55 1.09 12.78
C MET A 1 19.02 1.47 12.65
N TRP A 2 19.73 1.83 13.73
CA TRP A 2 21.10 2.37 13.65
C TRP A 2 22.13 1.50 12.91
N MET A 3 22.07 0.17 13.07
CA MET A 3 22.95 -0.75 12.32
C MET A 3 22.78 -0.62 10.80
N HIS A 4 21.56 -0.46 10.31
CA HIS A 4 21.29 -0.30 8.88
C HIS A 4 21.83 1.03 8.37
N VAL A 5 21.59 2.12 9.11
CA VAL A 5 22.06 3.46 8.77
C VAL A 5 23.60 3.50 8.72
N ALA A 6 24.27 2.89 9.71
CA ALA A 6 25.73 2.81 9.74
C ALA A 6 26.32 2.06 8.55
N LYS A 7 25.60 1.05 8.02
CA LYS A 7 26.01 0.28 6.85
C LYS A 7 25.80 1.03 5.53
N VAL A 8 24.73 1.81 5.41
CA VAL A 8 24.34 2.45 4.15
C VAL A 8 24.99 3.82 3.95
N HIS A 9 25.17 4.58 5.03
CA HIS A 9 25.78 5.92 4.96
C HIS A 9 27.31 5.82 4.81
N PRO A 10 27.96 6.55 3.88
CA PRO A 10 29.41 6.47 3.66
C PRO A 10 30.25 6.74 4.91
N LYS A 11 29.78 7.63 5.79
CA LYS A 11 30.38 7.94 7.10
C LYS A 11 29.50 7.45 8.26
N GLY A 12 29.00 6.23 8.15
CA GLY A 12 27.92 5.73 9.02
C GLY A 12 28.29 5.68 10.50
N GLY A 13 29.46 5.16 10.85
CA GLY A 13 29.90 5.08 12.25
C GLY A 13 29.99 6.45 12.93
N GLU A 14 30.70 7.40 12.28
CA GLU A 14 30.85 8.78 12.75
C GLU A 14 29.49 9.49 12.90
N MET A 15 28.65 9.43 11.86
CA MET A 15 27.35 10.10 11.86
C MET A 15 26.42 9.52 12.94
N VAL A 16 26.40 8.20 13.11
CA VAL A 16 25.61 7.56 14.17
C VAL A 16 26.11 7.97 15.55
N GLY A 17 27.43 8.04 15.76
CA GLY A 17 28.04 8.49 17.01
C GLY A 17 27.73 9.96 17.32
N ALA A 18 27.68 10.82 16.31
CA ALA A 18 27.36 12.24 16.47
C ALA A 18 25.91 12.51 16.88
N ILE A 19 24.97 11.62 16.52
CA ILE A 19 23.54 11.78 16.87
C ILE A 19 23.18 11.03 18.14
N ARG A 20 23.66 9.78 18.30
CA ARG A 20 23.30 8.96 19.47
C ARG A 20 23.95 9.53 20.72
N ASN A 21 23.16 9.65 21.79
CA ASN A 21 23.60 10.18 23.09
C ASN A 21 24.14 11.62 23.06
N ALA A 22 23.91 12.36 21.97
CA ALA A 22 24.22 13.79 21.93
C ALA A 22 23.41 14.51 23.01
N ALA A 23 24.07 15.32 23.82
CA ALA A 23 23.45 16.04 24.94
C ALA A 23 22.38 17.04 24.47
N PHE A 24 22.56 17.60 23.28
CA PHE A 24 21.69 18.63 22.72
C PHE A 24 21.33 18.31 21.28
N LEU A 25 20.11 17.82 21.07
CA LEU A 25 19.48 17.74 19.76
C LEU A 25 18.34 18.76 19.72
N ALA A 26 18.20 19.46 18.59
CA ALA A 26 17.07 20.36 18.39
C ALA A 26 15.77 19.57 18.49
N LYS A 27 14.84 20.03 19.34
CA LYS A 27 13.51 19.43 19.46
C LYS A 27 12.71 19.71 18.19
N PRO A 28 12.30 18.70 17.40
CA PRO A 28 11.49 18.92 16.21
C PRO A 28 10.14 19.53 16.59
N SER A 29 9.63 20.45 15.76
CA SER A 29 8.28 20.99 15.92
C SER A 29 7.24 19.92 15.59
N ILE A 30 6.20 19.79 16.41
CA ILE A 30 5.05 18.92 16.12
C ILE A 30 4.09 19.70 15.21
N PRO A 31 3.88 19.28 13.95
CA PRO A 31 2.95 19.95 13.06
C PRO A 31 1.52 19.79 13.58
N GLN A 32 0.75 20.87 13.52
CA GLN A 32 -0.67 20.83 13.85
C GLN A 32 -1.42 20.02 12.79
N VAL A 33 -2.26 19.10 13.24
CA VAL A 33 -3.13 18.33 12.35
C VAL A 33 -4.09 19.31 11.68
N PRO A 34 -4.15 19.34 10.33
CA PRO A 34 -5.02 20.28 9.64
C PRO A 34 -6.48 19.93 9.98
N ASN A 35 -7.34 20.94 10.07
CA ASN A 35 -8.78 20.77 10.25
C ASN A 35 -9.53 21.57 9.19
N TYR A 36 -10.51 20.94 8.55
CA TYR A 36 -11.29 21.58 7.51
C TYR A 36 -12.14 22.72 8.09
N ARG A 37 -12.18 23.85 7.39
CA ARG A 37 -13.04 25.00 7.72
C ARG A 37 -13.93 25.27 6.52
N LEU A 38 -15.18 25.67 6.76
CA LEU A 38 -16.14 25.99 5.70
C LEU A 38 -15.66 27.11 4.75
N SER A 39 -14.76 27.97 5.21
CA SER A 39 -14.12 29.01 4.41
C SER A 39 -13.05 28.48 3.44
N MET A 40 -12.63 27.21 3.58
CA MET A 40 -11.60 26.60 2.73
C MET A 40 -12.22 25.91 1.52
N THR A 41 -11.60 26.09 0.36
CA THR A 41 -11.93 25.29 -0.81
C THR A 41 -11.38 23.87 -0.65
N ILE A 42 -11.96 22.90 -1.38
CA ILE A 42 -11.46 21.52 -1.38
C ILE A 42 -9.99 21.42 -1.86
N PRO A 43 -9.57 22.13 -2.93
CA PRO A 43 -8.15 22.18 -3.29
C PRO A 43 -7.25 22.70 -2.17
N ASP A 44 -7.61 23.79 -1.49
CA ASP A 44 -6.81 24.34 -0.38
C ASP A 44 -6.73 23.35 0.79
N TRP A 45 -7.82 22.64 1.05
CA TRP A 45 -7.87 21.59 2.06
C TRP A 45 -6.94 20.42 1.74
N LEU A 46 -6.99 19.91 0.50
CA LEU A 46 -6.09 18.86 0.04
C LEU A 46 -4.62 19.33 0.09
N GLN A 47 -4.35 20.59 -0.23
CA GLN A 47 -3.01 21.17 -0.12
C GLN A 47 -2.54 21.24 1.34
N ALA A 48 -3.42 21.62 2.28
CA ALA A 48 -3.10 21.63 3.70
C ALA A 48 -2.77 20.22 4.22
N ILE A 49 -3.54 19.20 3.81
CA ILE A 49 -3.25 17.79 4.12
C ILE A 49 -1.89 17.36 3.55
N GLN A 50 -1.63 17.69 2.27
CA GLN A 50 -0.37 17.33 1.63
C GLN A 50 0.82 18.02 2.29
N ASN A 51 0.67 19.29 2.67
CA ASN A 51 1.70 20.04 3.39
C ASN A 51 1.97 19.43 4.77
N TYR A 52 0.93 19.03 5.51
CA TYR A 52 1.08 18.30 6.76
C TYR A 52 1.92 17.02 6.58
N MET A 53 1.61 16.20 5.57
CA MET A 53 2.41 15.00 5.26
C MET A 53 3.86 15.34 4.86
N LYS A 54 4.07 16.44 4.12
CA LYS A 54 5.43 16.92 3.78
C LYS A 54 6.20 17.36 5.02
N THR A 55 5.54 17.98 6.00
CA THR A 55 6.15 18.35 7.29
C THR A 55 6.55 17.14 8.13
N LEU A 56 5.80 16.03 8.05
CA LEU A 56 6.22 14.75 8.64
C LEU A 56 7.49 14.17 7.98
N GLN A 57 7.77 14.56 6.73
CA GLN A 57 8.91 14.13 5.91
C GLN A 57 8.81 12.69 5.40
N TYR A 58 9.49 12.43 4.28
CA TYR A 58 9.65 11.08 3.78
C TYR A 58 10.66 10.30 4.63
N ASN A 59 10.33 9.08 5.03
CA ASN A 59 11.20 8.28 5.87
C ASN A 59 12.39 7.68 5.10
N HIS A 60 13.57 8.29 5.26
CA HIS A 60 14.85 7.83 4.71
C HIS A 60 15.69 6.96 5.65
N THR A 61 15.22 6.66 6.86
CA THR A 61 15.99 5.95 7.90
C THR A 61 16.21 4.45 7.61
N GLY A 62 15.49 3.91 6.62
CA GLY A 62 15.46 2.48 6.31
C GLY A 62 14.60 1.64 7.27
N THR A 63 14.08 2.21 8.36
CA THR A 63 13.18 1.54 9.31
C THR A 63 11.78 2.16 9.21
N GLN A 64 10.78 1.36 8.89
CA GLN A 64 9.38 1.81 8.91
C GLN A 64 8.90 1.87 10.36
N PHE A 65 8.26 2.98 10.76
CA PHE A 65 7.85 3.20 12.15
C PHE A 65 6.44 2.68 12.44
N PHE A 66 5.53 2.71 11.45
CA PHE A 66 4.16 2.26 11.62
C PHE A 66 3.89 1.03 10.75
N GLU A 67 3.54 -0.10 11.37
CA GLU A 67 3.21 -1.32 10.62
C GLU A 67 1.84 -1.17 9.92
N ILE A 68 1.81 -1.26 8.59
CA ILE A 68 0.58 -1.23 7.81
C ILE A 68 0.29 -2.59 7.19
N ARG A 69 -0.62 -3.34 7.81
CA ARG A 69 -1.17 -4.58 7.26
C ARG A 69 -2.31 -4.25 6.29
N LYS A 70 -2.08 -4.38 4.99
CA LYS A 70 -3.03 -3.95 3.94
C LYS A 70 -4.43 -4.59 4.03
N MET A 71 -4.55 -5.78 4.62
CA MET A 71 -5.81 -6.51 4.79
C MET A 71 -6.48 -6.26 6.15
N ARG A 72 -5.89 -5.41 7.01
CA ARG A 72 -6.51 -5.00 8.26
C ARG A 72 -7.81 -4.23 7.94
N PRO A 73 -8.88 -4.42 8.74
CA PRO A 73 -10.09 -3.60 8.64
C PRO A 73 -9.78 -2.10 8.65
N LEU A 74 -10.59 -1.30 7.96
CA LEU A 74 -10.41 0.15 7.87
C LEU A 74 -10.32 0.80 9.27
N SER A 75 -11.17 0.41 10.21
CA SER A 75 -11.14 0.89 11.60
C SER A 75 -9.77 0.73 12.27
N GLY A 76 -9.14 -0.44 12.14
CA GLY A 76 -7.80 -0.66 12.66
C GLY A 76 -6.72 0.16 11.97
N LEU A 77 -6.89 0.48 10.68
CA LEU A 77 -5.98 1.37 9.95
C LEU A 77 -6.16 2.84 10.36
N MET A 78 -7.38 3.27 10.70
CA MET A 78 -7.65 4.62 11.20
C MET A 78 -7.04 4.86 12.59
N GLU A 79 -7.02 3.85 13.47
CA GLU A 79 -6.28 3.94 14.73
C GLU A 79 -4.78 4.12 14.50
N THR A 80 -4.19 3.42 13.53
CA THR A 80 -2.78 3.61 13.16
C THR A 80 -2.55 5.00 12.57
N ALA A 81 -3.46 5.55 11.76
CA ALA A 81 -3.34 6.93 11.26
C ALA A 81 -3.39 7.95 12.41
N LYS A 82 -4.29 7.75 13.38
CA LYS A 82 -4.38 8.58 14.58
C LYS A 82 -3.06 8.55 15.37
N GLU A 83 -2.46 7.36 15.53
CA GLU A 83 -1.13 7.21 16.11
C GLU A 83 -0.06 7.98 15.33
N MET A 84 -0.04 7.92 13.99
CA MET A 84 0.88 8.72 13.17
C MET A 84 0.79 10.22 13.49
N THR A 85 -0.43 10.75 13.67
CA THR A 85 -0.61 12.16 13.99
C THR A 85 -0.11 12.54 15.39
N ARG A 86 -0.18 11.61 16.34
CA ARG A 86 0.27 11.82 17.72
C ARG A 86 1.79 11.71 17.85
N GLU A 87 2.38 10.69 17.23
CA GLU A 87 3.82 10.42 17.32
C GLU A 87 4.65 11.30 16.36
N SER A 88 4.02 11.80 15.28
CA SER A 88 4.61 12.78 14.35
C SER A 88 5.99 12.35 13.78
N LEU A 89 6.11 11.09 13.37
CA LEU A 89 7.32 10.52 12.79
C LEU A 89 7.30 10.51 11.25
N PRO A 90 8.46 10.46 10.58
CA PRO A 90 8.54 10.32 9.13
C PRO A 90 7.83 9.08 8.58
N ILE A 91 7.16 9.26 7.45
CA ILE A 91 6.30 8.24 6.81
C ILE A 91 6.77 7.90 5.39
N LYS A 92 6.37 6.74 4.88
CA LYS A 92 6.53 6.32 3.48
C LYS A 92 5.20 6.37 2.73
N CYS A 93 5.23 5.95 1.46
CA CYS A 93 4.08 6.03 0.57
C CYS A 93 2.83 5.29 1.07
N LEU A 94 2.97 4.11 1.68
CA LEU A 94 1.81 3.35 2.16
C LEU A 94 1.18 3.99 3.41
N GLU A 95 2.01 4.44 4.36
CA GLU A 95 1.56 5.16 5.55
C GLU A 95 0.83 6.47 5.16
N ALA A 96 1.38 7.21 4.19
CA ALA A 96 0.75 8.43 3.65
C ALA A 96 -0.62 8.19 3.01
N VAL A 97 -0.84 7.03 2.37
CA VAL A 97 -2.17 6.68 1.84
C VAL A 97 -3.18 6.49 2.97
N ILE A 98 -2.78 5.79 4.04
CA ILE A 98 -3.66 5.57 5.20
C ILE A 98 -3.95 6.88 5.94
N LEU A 99 -2.93 7.71 6.12
CA LEU A 99 -3.08 9.04 6.73
C LEU A 99 -3.95 9.96 5.86
N GLY A 100 -3.77 9.94 4.54
CA GLY A 100 -4.60 10.69 3.60
C GLY A 100 -6.07 10.30 3.68
N ILE A 101 -6.38 9.00 3.80
CA ILE A 101 -7.75 8.51 4.02
C ILE A 101 -8.29 9.07 5.34
N TYR A 102 -7.53 8.95 6.42
CA TYR A 102 -7.92 9.44 7.74
C TYR A 102 -8.26 10.94 7.73
N LEU A 103 -7.37 11.77 7.18
CA LEU A 103 -7.52 13.23 7.16
C LEU A 103 -8.62 13.73 6.22
N THR A 104 -9.07 12.91 5.28
CA THR A 104 -10.16 13.24 4.35
C THR A 104 -11.49 12.58 4.74
N ASN A 105 -11.53 11.78 5.81
CA ASN A 105 -12.79 11.38 6.41
C ASN A 105 -13.55 12.64 6.88
N GLY A 106 -14.87 12.62 6.77
CA GLY A 106 -15.72 13.78 7.08
C GLY A 106 -16.01 14.69 5.89
N GLN A 107 -15.33 14.55 4.76
CA GLN A 107 -15.64 15.31 3.54
C GLN A 107 -16.23 14.42 2.43
N PRO A 108 -17.57 14.24 2.38
CA PRO A 108 -18.24 13.28 1.47
C PRO A 108 -18.17 13.68 -0.01
N SER A 109 -17.78 14.91 -0.33
CA SER A 109 -17.57 15.34 -1.72
C SER A 109 -16.28 14.79 -2.34
N ILE A 110 -15.39 14.19 -1.53
CA ILE A 110 -14.08 13.69 -1.93
C ILE A 110 -14.09 12.16 -1.92
N GLU A 111 -14.18 11.56 -3.11
CA GLU A 111 -14.00 10.12 -3.26
C GLU A 111 -12.51 9.77 -3.31
N ARG A 112 -12.11 8.69 -2.64
CA ARG A 112 -10.69 8.35 -2.39
C ARG A 112 -10.43 6.90 -2.73
N PHE A 113 -9.37 6.60 -3.47
CA PHE A 113 -9.08 5.24 -3.92
C PHE A 113 -7.56 5.03 -4.07
N PRO A 114 -7.00 3.88 -3.68
CA PRO A 114 -5.56 3.66 -3.80
C PRO A 114 -5.17 3.40 -5.26
N ILE A 115 -4.06 4.00 -5.68
CA ILE A 115 -3.43 3.76 -6.99
C ILE A 115 -2.02 3.21 -6.72
N SER A 116 -1.78 1.96 -7.12
CA SER A 116 -0.47 1.31 -6.95
C SER A 116 0.25 1.15 -8.29
N PHE A 117 1.54 1.46 -8.30
CA PHE A 117 2.43 1.28 -9.44
C PHE A 117 3.46 0.19 -9.15
N LYS A 118 3.63 -0.73 -10.09
CA LYS A 118 4.81 -1.60 -10.17
C LYS A 118 5.66 -1.12 -11.34
N THR A 119 6.87 -0.68 -11.05
CA THR A 119 7.82 -0.16 -12.04
C THR A 119 9.07 -1.01 -12.10
N TYR A 120 9.86 -0.85 -13.15
CA TYR A 120 11.11 -1.54 -13.37
C TYR A 120 12.20 -0.52 -13.69
N PHE A 121 13.36 -0.66 -13.04
CA PHE A 121 14.54 0.17 -13.27
C PHE A 121 15.80 -0.63 -12.90
N SER A 122 16.83 -0.59 -13.77
CA SER A 122 18.14 -1.20 -13.52
C SER A 122 18.08 -2.63 -12.95
N GLY A 123 17.37 -3.55 -13.63
CA GLY A 123 17.28 -4.96 -13.20
C GLY A 123 16.24 -5.24 -12.11
N ASN A 124 15.70 -4.21 -11.46
CA ASN A 124 14.91 -4.36 -10.23
C ASN A 124 13.47 -3.88 -10.40
N TYR A 125 12.55 -4.54 -9.68
CA TYR A 125 11.17 -4.08 -9.57
C TYR A 125 10.97 -3.24 -8.32
N PHE A 126 10.19 -2.18 -8.46
CA PHE A 126 9.86 -1.27 -7.37
C PHE A 126 8.35 -1.10 -7.26
N HIS A 127 7.86 -0.92 -6.03
CA HIS A 127 6.45 -0.70 -5.77
C HIS A 127 6.25 0.71 -5.22
N HIS A 128 5.12 1.31 -5.53
CA HIS A 128 4.74 2.63 -5.08
C HIS A 128 3.22 2.73 -5.00
N VAL A 129 2.69 3.56 -4.11
CA VAL A 129 1.25 3.76 -3.95
C VAL A 129 0.96 5.21 -3.59
N VAL A 130 -0.10 5.76 -4.16
CA VAL A 130 -0.66 7.07 -3.82
C VAL A 130 -2.17 6.93 -3.58
N LEU A 131 -2.76 7.95 -2.97
CA LEU A 131 -4.19 8.04 -2.78
C LEU A 131 -4.76 8.88 -3.93
N GLY A 132 -5.41 8.24 -4.89
CA GLY A 132 -6.18 8.91 -5.92
C GLY A 132 -7.40 9.60 -5.31
N ILE A 133 -7.66 10.81 -5.76
CA ILE A 133 -8.75 11.66 -5.32
C ILE A 133 -9.65 11.96 -6.51
N TYR A 134 -10.97 11.87 -6.31
CA TYR A 134 -11.97 12.33 -7.25
C TYR A 134 -12.94 13.28 -6.54
N CYS A 135 -13.10 14.49 -7.07
CA CYS A 135 -14.04 15.48 -6.54
C CYS A 135 -14.48 16.40 -7.68
N ASN A 136 -15.80 16.65 -7.77
CA ASN A 136 -16.42 17.53 -8.77
C ASN A 136 -15.94 17.30 -10.22
N GLY A 137 -15.92 16.04 -10.67
CA GLY A 137 -15.54 15.71 -12.05
C GLY A 137 -14.04 15.81 -12.34
N ARG A 138 -13.20 16.05 -11.33
CA ARG A 138 -11.74 16.18 -11.47
C ARG A 138 -11.02 15.14 -10.63
N TYR A 139 -9.86 14.73 -11.13
CA TYR A 139 -8.96 13.78 -10.52
C TYR A 139 -7.69 14.49 -10.02
N GLY A 140 -7.13 13.96 -8.95
CA GLY A 140 -5.86 14.38 -8.35
C GLY A 140 -5.31 13.27 -7.46
N SER A 141 -4.28 13.57 -6.67
CA SER A 141 -3.75 12.61 -5.71
C SER A 141 -3.11 13.26 -4.49
N LEU A 142 -3.07 12.49 -3.40
CA LEU A 142 -2.28 12.73 -2.20
C LEU A 142 -1.26 11.60 -2.04
N GLY A 143 -0.10 11.87 -1.45
CA GLY A 143 0.85 10.81 -1.12
C GLY A 143 2.19 11.31 -0.63
N MET A 144 3.12 10.38 -0.43
CA MET A 144 4.51 10.69 -0.10
C MET A 144 5.45 9.85 -0.94
N SER A 145 6.42 10.49 -1.55
CA SER A 145 7.44 9.86 -2.37
C SER A 145 8.78 10.58 -2.18
N ARG A 146 9.86 9.91 -2.56
CA ARG A 146 11.20 10.54 -2.64
C ARG A 146 11.30 11.55 -3.77
N ARG A 147 10.34 11.55 -4.70
CA ARG A 147 10.29 12.44 -5.87
C ARG A 147 9.00 13.26 -5.82
N ALA A 148 9.10 14.56 -6.07
CA ALA A 148 7.97 15.48 -5.96
C ALA A 148 6.86 15.17 -6.96
N GLU A 149 7.25 14.74 -8.16
CA GLU A 149 6.38 14.44 -9.28
C GLU A 149 5.66 13.10 -9.13
N LEU A 150 5.97 12.34 -8.08
CA LEU A 150 5.41 11.01 -7.82
C LEU A 150 4.62 10.99 -6.50
N MET A 151 3.99 12.09 -6.09
CA MET A 151 3.12 12.13 -4.91
C MET A 151 1.82 12.92 -5.15
N ASP A 152 1.76 14.20 -4.77
CA ASP A 152 0.59 15.04 -4.99
C ASP A 152 0.42 15.44 -6.44
N LYS A 153 -0.84 15.43 -6.86
CA LYS A 153 -1.29 15.96 -8.14
C LYS A 153 -2.51 16.84 -7.88
N PRO A 154 -2.52 18.10 -8.38
CA PRO A 154 -3.63 19.00 -8.14
C PRO A 154 -4.91 18.45 -8.77
N LEU A 155 -6.06 18.90 -8.26
CA LEU A 155 -7.38 18.43 -8.68
C LEU A 155 -7.82 19.03 -10.03
N THR A 156 -7.00 18.86 -11.06
CA THR A 156 -7.17 19.50 -12.38
C THR A 156 -7.37 18.49 -13.52
N PHE A 157 -7.04 17.22 -13.32
CA PHE A 157 -7.15 16.19 -14.35
C PHE A 157 -8.62 15.88 -14.64
N ARG A 158 -9.01 15.90 -15.91
CA ARG A 158 -10.42 15.67 -16.31
C ARG A 158 -10.80 14.19 -16.31
N THR A 159 -9.82 13.32 -16.49
CA THR A 159 -10.04 11.89 -16.57
C THR A 159 -9.03 11.12 -15.72
N LEU A 160 -9.38 9.88 -15.37
CA LEU A 160 -8.48 9.00 -14.61
C LEU A 160 -7.25 8.66 -15.44
N SER A 161 -7.43 8.43 -16.74
CA SER A 161 -6.31 8.16 -17.64
C SER A 161 -5.28 9.28 -17.67
N ASP A 162 -5.72 10.55 -17.68
CA ASP A 162 -4.80 11.68 -17.74
C ASP A 162 -3.94 11.76 -16.47
N LEU A 163 -4.53 11.51 -15.29
CA LEU A 163 -3.79 11.40 -14.03
C LEU A 163 -2.76 10.26 -14.07
N ILE A 164 -3.18 9.05 -14.51
CA ILE A 164 -2.29 7.88 -14.57
C ILE A 164 -1.14 8.09 -15.57
N PHE A 165 -1.41 8.71 -16.70
CA PHE A 165 -0.39 9.02 -17.70
C PHE A 165 0.59 10.09 -17.22
N ASP A 166 0.15 11.07 -16.44
CA ASP A 166 1.05 12.04 -15.82
C ASP A 166 2.03 11.36 -14.83
N PHE A 167 1.57 10.38 -14.05
CA PHE A 167 2.46 9.54 -13.24
C PHE A 167 3.42 8.72 -14.09
N GLU A 168 2.94 8.10 -15.18
CA GLU A 168 3.79 7.35 -16.10
C GLU A 168 4.91 8.23 -16.69
N ASP A 169 4.56 9.43 -17.15
CA ASP A 169 5.52 10.39 -17.70
C ASP A 169 6.48 10.91 -16.61
N SER A 170 6.00 11.09 -15.38
CA SER A 170 6.84 11.41 -14.22
C SER A 170 7.83 10.28 -13.87
N TYR A 171 7.45 9.01 -14.03
CA TYR A 171 8.37 7.88 -13.84
C TYR A 171 9.46 7.83 -14.92
N LYS A 172 9.12 8.18 -16.17
CA LYS A 172 10.09 8.21 -17.28
C LYS A 172 11.25 9.15 -17.01
N LYS A 173 10.99 10.29 -16.33
CA LYS A 173 12.04 11.25 -15.90
C LYS A 173 13.12 10.60 -15.02
N TYR A 174 12.79 9.51 -14.33
CA TYR A 174 13.71 8.74 -13.48
C TYR A 174 14.08 7.39 -14.08
N LEU A 175 13.90 7.22 -15.40
CA LEU A 175 14.23 6.00 -16.15
C LEU A 175 13.46 4.75 -15.68
N HIS A 176 12.38 4.94 -14.93
CA HIS A 176 11.49 3.85 -14.55
C HIS A 176 10.51 3.55 -15.69
N THR A 177 10.38 2.28 -16.05
CA THR A 177 9.27 1.81 -16.90
C THR A 177 8.13 1.32 -16.02
N VAL A 178 6.92 1.86 -16.19
CA VAL A 178 5.74 1.34 -15.52
C VAL A 178 5.36 -0.01 -16.13
N LYS A 179 5.23 -1.04 -15.29
CA LYS A 179 4.90 -2.42 -15.73
C LYS A 179 3.47 -2.79 -15.41
N LYS A 180 2.99 -2.40 -14.21
CA LYS A 180 1.59 -2.58 -13.81
C LYS A 180 1.05 -1.37 -13.09
N VAL A 181 -0.23 -1.09 -13.32
CA VAL A 181 -1.03 -0.13 -12.54
C VAL A 181 -2.16 -0.93 -11.89
N LYS A 182 -2.39 -0.71 -10.59
CA LYS A 182 -3.51 -1.30 -9.85
C LYS A 182 -4.35 -0.18 -9.25
N ILE A 183 -5.66 -0.24 -9.44
CA ILE A 183 -6.59 0.76 -8.91
C ILE A 183 -7.59 0.04 -8.00
N GLY A 184 -7.73 0.58 -6.80
CA GLY A 184 -8.69 0.11 -5.81
C GLY A 184 -10.07 0.73 -5.97
N LEU A 185 -11.01 0.28 -5.13
CA LEU A 185 -12.33 0.90 -5.01
C LEU A 185 -12.27 2.19 -4.18
N TYR A 186 -13.37 2.94 -4.20
CA TYR A 186 -13.58 4.01 -3.24
C TYR A 186 -13.54 3.49 -1.81
N VAL A 187 -12.78 4.17 -0.97
CA VAL A 187 -12.68 3.89 0.45
C VAL A 187 -13.88 4.53 1.16
N PRO A 188 -14.66 3.76 1.95
CA PRO A 188 -15.78 4.31 2.71
C PRO A 188 -15.35 5.45 3.63
N HIS A 189 -16.23 6.44 3.81
CA HIS A 189 -15.98 7.56 4.73
C HIS A 189 -16.18 7.21 6.20
N GLU A 190 -16.90 6.11 6.49
CA GLU A 190 -17.13 5.64 7.85
C GLU A 190 -15.84 5.03 8.43
N PRO A 191 -15.18 5.69 9.39
CA PRO A 191 -13.91 5.20 9.93
C PRO A 191 -14.06 3.89 10.69
N HIS A 192 -15.25 3.58 11.24
CA HIS A 192 -15.48 2.34 12.00
C HIS A 192 -15.81 1.12 11.10
N SER A 193 -15.71 1.26 9.78
CA SER A 193 -15.95 0.15 8.86
C SER A 193 -14.99 -1.02 9.13
N PHE A 194 -15.56 -2.22 9.22
CA PHE A 194 -14.80 -3.46 9.34
C PHE A 194 -14.33 -4.01 7.99
N GLN A 195 -14.67 -3.33 6.88
CA GLN A 195 -14.23 -3.76 5.56
C GLN A 195 -12.75 -3.38 5.34
N PRO A 196 -11.94 -4.27 4.76
CA PRO A 196 -10.60 -3.92 4.32
C PRO A 196 -10.67 -2.98 3.11
N ILE A 197 -9.60 -2.22 2.88
CA ILE A 197 -9.44 -1.45 1.65
C ILE A 197 -9.27 -2.43 0.48
N GLU A 198 -10.05 -2.25 -0.59
CA GLU A 198 -9.84 -2.96 -1.85
C GLU A 198 -8.74 -2.26 -2.65
N TRP A 199 -7.58 -2.90 -2.76
CA TRP A 199 -6.36 -2.29 -3.33
C TRP A 199 -6.16 -2.57 -4.82
N LYS A 200 -6.86 -3.56 -5.38
CA LYS A 200 -6.50 -4.16 -6.67
C LYS A 200 -7.73 -4.66 -7.43
N GLN A 201 -8.78 -3.83 -7.47
CA GLN A 201 -9.98 -4.12 -8.24
C GLN A 201 -9.69 -4.13 -9.75
N LEU A 202 -9.00 -3.11 -10.25
CA LEU A 202 -8.47 -3.06 -11.61
C LEU A 202 -6.97 -3.33 -11.59
N VAL A 203 -6.49 -4.21 -12.46
CA VAL A 203 -5.06 -4.48 -12.64
C VAL A 203 -4.71 -4.46 -14.12
N LEU A 204 -3.94 -3.46 -14.55
CA LEU A 204 -3.50 -3.29 -15.92
C LEU A 204 -2.02 -3.67 -16.07
N ASN A 205 -1.70 -4.47 -17.09
CA ASN A 205 -0.31 -4.74 -17.48
C ASN A 205 0.13 -3.74 -18.56
N VAL A 206 0.37 -2.50 -18.15
CA VAL A 206 0.58 -1.36 -19.06
C VAL A 206 1.74 -1.55 -20.05
N SER A 207 2.76 -2.34 -19.71
CA SER A 207 3.87 -2.61 -20.63
C SER A 207 3.51 -3.53 -21.81
N LYS A 208 2.32 -4.12 -21.82
CA LYS A 208 1.81 -5.02 -22.86
C LYS A 208 0.60 -4.44 -23.60
N MET A 209 0.26 -3.19 -23.36
CA MET A 209 -0.96 -2.56 -23.87
C MET A 209 -0.60 -1.30 -24.64
N LEU A 210 -1.38 -0.98 -25.68
CA LEU A 210 -1.30 0.31 -26.34
C LEU A 210 -1.93 1.39 -25.45
N ARG A 211 -1.46 2.63 -25.59
CA ARG A 211 -1.96 3.76 -24.79
C ARG A 211 -3.47 3.98 -24.93
N ALA A 212 -4.03 3.73 -26.12
CA ALA A 212 -5.47 3.81 -26.38
C ALA A 212 -6.27 2.77 -25.59
N ASP A 213 -5.78 1.52 -25.51
CA ASP A 213 -6.42 0.45 -24.75
C ASP A 213 -6.35 0.70 -23.24
N ILE A 214 -5.21 1.20 -22.76
CA ILE A 214 -5.05 1.61 -21.36
C ILE A 214 -6.08 2.70 -21.02
N ARG A 215 -6.21 3.73 -21.88
CA ARG A 215 -7.21 4.79 -21.70
C ARG A 215 -8.62 4.21 -21.66
N LYS A 216 -8.98 3.33 -22.59
CA LYS A 216 -10.31 2.70 -22.66
C LYS A 216 -10.66 1.96 -21.37
N GLU A 217 -9.75 1.13 -20.86
CA GLU A 217 -9.97 0.37 -19.62
C GLU A 217 -10.06 1.28 -18.39
N LEU A 218 -9.18 2.30 -18.29
CA LEU A 218 -9.21 3.27 -17.19
C LEU A 218 -10.51 4.07 -17.17
N GLU A 219 -10.98 4.56 -18.32
CA GLU A 219 -12.19 5.38 -18.39
C GLU A 219 -13.47 4.55 -18.18
N LYS A 220 -13.49 3.30 -18.64
CA LYS A 220 -14.56 2.37 -18.31
C LYS A 220 -14.62 2.15 -16.79
N TYR A 221 -13.49 1.79 -16.18
CA TYR A 221 -13.42 1.56 -14.74
C TYR A 221 -13.78 2.82 -13.92
N ALA A 222 -13.30 3.99 -14.34
CA ALA A 222 -13.64 5.27 -13.72
C ALA A 222 -15.15 5.56 -13.76
N ARG A 223 -15.82 5.25 -14.89
CA ARG A 223 -17.28 5.35 -15.01
C ARG A 223 -17.97 4.39 -14.05
N ASP A 224 -17.53 3.13 -13.99
CA ASP A 224 -18.14 2.10 -13.14
C ASP A 224 -18.00 2.44 -11.64
N MET A 225 -16.87 3.05 -11.23
CA MET A 225 -16.69 3.59 -9.88
C MET A 225 -17.69 4.71 -9.57
N ARG A 226 -17.84 5.69 -10.47
CA ARG A 226 -18.78 6.82 -10.28
C ARG A 226 -20.23 6.37 -10.20
N MET A 227 -20.59 5.34 -10.96
CA MET A 227 -21.93 4.73 -10.92
C MET A 227 -22.12 3.76 -9.75
N LYS A 228 -21.09 3.51 -8.93
CA LYS A 228 -21.10 2.58 -7.78
C LYS A 228 -21.56 1.15 -8.14
N ILE A 229 -21.23 0.70 -9.36
CA ILE A 229 -21.64 -0.61 -9.90
C ILE A 229 -20.72 -1.74 -9.40
N LEU A 230 -19.47 -1.40 -9.07
CA LEU A 230 -18.42 -2.38 -8.79
C LEU A 230 -18.60 -3.04 -7.41
N LYS A 231 -18.54 -4.37 -7.39
CA LYS A 231 -18.41 -5.17 -6.17
C LYS A 231 -16.94 -5.51 -5.92
N PRO A 232 -16.47 -5.62 -4.66
CA PRO A 232 -15.09 -6.00 -4.37
C PRO A 232 -14.70 -7.32 -5.05
N ALA A 233 -13.58 -7.31 -5.78
CA ALA A 233 -13.05 -8.50 -6.44
C ALA A 233 -12.67 -9.58 -5.42
N SER A 234 -12.28 -9.16 -4.19
CA SER A 234 -12.03 -10.07 -3.08
C SER A 234 -13.28 -10.77 -2.51
N ALA A 235 -14.48 -10.32 -2.87
CA ALA A 235 -15.74 -10.92 -2.40
C ALA A 235 -16.18 -12.13 -3.23
N HIS A 236 -15.39 -12.54 -4.23
CA HIS A 236 -15.63 -13.81 -4.93
C HIS A 236 -15.22 -14.94 -4.00
N SER A 237 -16.20 -15.49 -3.27
CA SER A 237 -16.09 -16.80 -2.64
C SER A 237 -15.59 -17.80 -3.70
N PRO A 238 -14.69 -18.74 -3.37
CA PRO A 238 -14.35 -19.79 -4.32
C PRO A 238 -15.67 -20.47 -4.68
N THR A 239 -15.95 -20.55 -5.98
CA THR A 239 -17.04 -21.36 -6.51
C THR A 239 -16.84 -22.74 -5.91
N GLN A 240 -17.67 -23.11 -4.93
CA GLN A 240 -17.78 -24.50 -4.55
C GLN A 240 -18.27 -25.16 -5.82
N VAL A 241 -17.35 -25.78 -6.55
CA VAL A 241 -17.67 -26.82 -7.50
C VAL A 241 -18.45 -27.81 -6.65
N ARG A 242 -19.78 -27.76 -6.76
CA ARG A 242 -20.68 -28.80 -6.26
C ARG A 242 -20.29 -30.05 -7.02
N SER A 243 -19.29 -30.77 -6.51
CA SER A 243 -19.18 -32.19 -6.74
C SER A 243 -20.51 -32.76 -6.26
N ARG A 244 -21.27 -33.35 -7.19
CA ARG A 244 -22.46 -34.15 -6.90
C ARG A 244 -22.02 -35.32 -6.02
N GLY A 245 -21.89 -35.08 -4.72
CA GLY A 245 -21.69 -36.10 -3.71
C GLY A 245 -23.01 -36.79 -3.46
N LYS A 246 -23.05 -38.09 -3.77
CA LYS A 246 -24.14 -39.00 -3.43
C LYS A 246 -24.40 -38.93 -1.93
N SER A 247 -25.66 -38.68 -1.58
CA SER A 247 -26.21 -38.81 -0.23
C SER A 247 -25.91 -40.21 0.33
N LEU A 248 -25.23 -40.28 1.48
CA LEU A 248 -25.34 -41.41 2.41
C LEU A 248 -25.26 -40.91 3.85
N SER A 249 -26.38 -41.10 4.55
CA SER A 249 -26.64 -40.79 5.95
C SER A 249 -25.77 -41.64 6.91
N PRO A 250 -25.45 -41.16 8.12
CA PRO A 250 -24.64 -41.92 9.07
C PRO A 250 -25.49 -42.90 9.87
N ARG A 251 -25.13 -44.20 9.86
CA ARG A 251 -25.64 -45.19 10.82
C ARG A 251 -24.48 -45.78 11.65
N ARG A 252 -24.82 -46.04 12.90
CA ARG A 252 -24.02 -46.19 14.13
C ARG A 252 -23.65 -47.66 14.43
N ARG A 253 -22.60 -47.86 15.26
CA ARG A 253 -22.15 -49.08 16.02
C ARG A 253 -21.01 -49.90 15.36
N GLN A 254 -20.11 -50.58 16.06
CA GLN A 254 -19.47 -50.53 17.40
C GLN A 254 -18.42 -51.67 17.41
N ALA A 255 -17.40 -51.59 18.29
CA ALA A 255 -16.58 -52.67 18.86
C ALA A 255 -15.31 -53.19 18.14
N SER A 256 -14.33 -53.55 18.98
CA SER A 256 -12.88 -53.78 18.79
C SER A 256 -12.50 -55.28 18.99
N PRO A 257 -11.21 -55.68 19.24
CA PRO A 257 -10.05 -56.05 18.38
C PRO A 257 -9.64 -57.57 18.64
N PRO A 258 -8.37 -58.10 18.66
CA PRO A 258 -7.01 -57.71 18.15
C PRO A 258 -6.17 -58.89 17.50
N ARG A 259 -4.91 -58.64 17.05
CA ARG A 259 -3.66 -59.49 17.13
C ARG A 259 -2.55 -58.98 16.16
N ARG A 260 -1.39 -58.45 16.62
CA ARG A 260 -0.03 -59.04 16.83
C ARG A 260 0.59 -59.71 15.57
N LEU A 261 1.77 -59.34 15.01
CA LEU A 261 3.16 -59.47 15.53
C LEU A 261 4.22 -58.67 14.72
N SER A 262 5.34 -58.42 15.41
CA SER A 262 6.71 -57.93 15.09
C SER A 262 7.44 -58.32 13.79
N GLN A 263 8.34 -57.45 13.27
CA GLN A 263 9.83 -57.59 13.14
C GLN A 263 10.43 -56.57 12.13
N ARG A 264 11.41 -55.73 12.54
CA ARG A 264 12.88 -55.68 12.20
C ARG A 264 13.22 -55.33 10.73
N ASP A 265 14.26 -54.58 10.32
CA ASP A 265 15.50 -54.03 10.92
C ASP A 265 16.16 -53.05 9.90
N LYS A 266 16.98 -52.07 10.39
CA LYS A 266 18.24 -51.47 9.81
C LYS A 266 18.20 -50.78 8.42
N SER A 267 18.92 -49.70 8.07
CA SER A 267 19.97 -48.83 8.64
C SER A 267 20.18 -47.61 7.68
N PRO A 268 21.01 -46.59 8.00
CA PRO A 268 20.87 -45.20 7.50
C PRO A 268 21.87 -44.76 6.41
N ALA A 269 21.59 -43.64 5.71
CA ALA A 269 22.56 -42.94 4.87
C ALA A 269 22.38 -41.40 4.82
N LEU A 270 23.35 -40.73 5.44
CA LEU A 270 24.03 -39.44 5.20
C LEU A 270 23.27 -38.10 4.93
N PRO A 271 23.80 -36.98 5.49
CA PRO A 271 23.16 -35.67 5.43
C PRO A 271 23.58 -34.86 4.20
N GLU A 272 22.62 -34.37 3.43
CA GLU A 272 22.87 -33.34 2.42
C GLU A 272 22.97 -31.95 3.06
N LYS A 273 24.08 -31.27 2.77
CA LYS A 273 24.38 -29.88 3.11
C LYS A 273 23.27 -28.97 2.57
N LYS A 274 22.49 -28.36 3.47
CA LYS A 274 21.70 -27.17 3.15
C LYS A 274 22.61 -25.95 3.15
N VAL A 275 22.87 -25.42 1.96
CA VAL A 275 23.33 -24.04 1.78
C VAL A 275 22.25 -23.12 2.36
N ALA A 276 22.63 -22.30 3.33
CA ALA A 276 21.76 -21.33 3.95
C ALA A 276 21.44 -20.21 2.95
N ASP A 277 20.26 -20.29 2.32
CA ASP A 277 19.70 -19.16 1.58
C ASP A 277 19.32 -18.04 2.57
N LEU A 278 20.17 -17.02 2.62
CA LEU A 278 19.85 -15.68 3.13
C LEU A 278 18.79 -15.04 2.22
N SER A 279 17.54 -15.49 2.35
CA SER A 279 16.38 -14.92 1.65
C SER A 279 15.26 -14.52 2.61
N THR A 280 15.62 -13.89 3.73
CA THR A 280 14.65 -13.27 4.64
C THR A 280 15.06 -11.83 4.90
N LEU A 281 14.66 -10.92 3.99
CA LEU A 281 14.42 -9.49 4.24
C LEU A 281 14.09 -8.81 2.90
N ASN A 282 12.90 -9.05 2.35
CA ASN A 282 12.37 -8.18 1.29
C ASN A 282 10.85 -8.31 1.12
N GLU A 283 10.08 -8.14 2.20
CA GLU A 283 8.61 -8.17 2.11
C GLU A 283 7.93 -6.80 2.00
N VAL A 284 8.69 -5.69 2.00
CA VAL A 284 8.08 -4.34 1.84
C VAL A 284 8.88 -3.51 0.83
N GLY A 285 8.80 -3.91 -0.44
CA GLY A 285 9.53 -3.34 -1.58
C GLY A 285 9.02 -1.99 -2.11
N TYR A 286 8.71 -1.03 -1.23
CA TYR A 286 8.39 0.34 -1.65
C TYR A 286 9.64 1.21 -1.67
N GLN A 287 10.40 1.19 -2.78
CA GLN A 287 11.61 2.00 -2.90
C GLN A 287 11.88 2.51 -4.34
N ILE A 288 11.36 3.67 -4.76
CA ILE A 288 11.83 4.36 -6.00
C ILE A 288 13.20 5.04 -5.78
N ARG A 289 14.32 4.47 -6.27
CA ARG A 289 15.68 4.97 -5.94
C ARG A 289 15.95 6.40 -6.44
N ILE A 290 16.96 7.04 -5.82
CA ILE A 290 17.53 8.32 -6.28
C ILE A 290 18.33 8.08 -7.56
#